data_AF-A0A9E0YWY8-F1
#
_entry.id   AF-A0A9E0YWY8-F1
#
_cell.length_a   1.000
_cell.length_b   1.000
_cell.length_c   1.000
_cell.angle_alpha   90.00
_cell.angle_beta   90.00
_cell.angle_gamma   90.00
#
_symmetry.space_group_name_H-M   'P 1'
#
loop_
_entity.id
_entity.type
_entity.pdbx_description
1 polymer ?
#
loop_
_entity_poly.entity_id
_entity_poly.type
_entity_poly.pdbx_seq_one_letter_code
_entity_poly.pdbx_strand_id
1 'polypeptide(L)' 'MEHHKTEQDVKKNLEDIGFSEQEILLFFQYRPEEQLNFLNRHRKKLLEQIHKDQHQLEYLDYLLYHIKQKRSCSHEF' A
#
# COMPACT_ATOMS: atom_id res chain seq x y z
N MET A 1 28.50 9.71 -7.28
CA MET A 1 28.26 9.05 -8.57
C MET A 1 26.76 9.08 -8.78
N GLU A 2 26.25 9.91 -9.69
CA GLU A 2 24.84 9.86 -10.05
C GLU A 2 24.58 8.57 -10.81
N HIS A 3 23.81 7.65 -10.23
CA HIS A 3 23.27 6.53 -10.99
C HIS A 3 22.22 7.09 -11.95
N HIS A 4 22.56 7.20 -13.22
CA HIS A 4 21.59 7.47 -14.27
C HIS A 4 20.64 6.27 -14.32
N LYS A 5 19.45 6.38 -13.72
CA LYS A 5 18.41 5.36 -13.84
C LYS A 5 17.98 5.31 -15.29
N THR A 6 18.02 4.13 -15.88
CA THR A 6 17.46 3.93 -17.21
C THR A 6 15.93 4.01 -17.15
N GLU A 7 15.26 4.31 -18.26
CA GLU A 7 13.79 4.25 -18.33
C GLU A 7 13.26 2.86 -17.95
N GLN A 8 14.03 1.81 -18.23
CA GLN A 8 13.70 0.44 -17.84
C GLN A 8 13.73 0.25 -16.31
N ASP A 9 14.66 0.89 -15.60
CA ASP A 9 14.68 0.90 -14.14
C ASP A 9 13.46 1.64 -13.59
N VAL A 10 13.07 2.76 -14.20
CA VAL A 10 11.88 3.53 -13.81
C VAL A 10 10.62 2.69 -14.03
N LYS A 11 10.48 2.06 -15.20
CA LYS A 11 9.35 1.17 -15.51
C LYS A 11 9.22 0.06 -14.46
N LYS A 12 10.30 -0.64 -14.16
CA LYS A 12 10.27 -1.72 -13.16
C LYS A 12 9.87 -1.21 -11.77
N ASN A 13 10.37 -0.05 -11.35
CA ASN A 13 9.96 0.54 -10.07
C ASN A 13 8.46 0.87 -10.04
N LEU A 14 7.87 1.30 -11.16
CA LEU A 14 6.44 1.57 -11.26
C LEU A 14 5.61 0.27 -11.21
N GLU A 15 6.08 -0.80 -11.87
CA GLU A 15 5.46 -2.13 -11.79
C GLU A 15 5.49 -2.68 -10.35
N ASP A 16 6.65 -2.60 -9.68
CA ASP A 16 6.86 -3.10 -8.33
C ASP A 16 5.97 -2.38 -7.28
N ILE A 17 5.58 -1.13 -7.53
CA ILE A 17 4.65 -0.38 -6.67
C ILE A 17 3.20 -0.46 -7.13
N GLY A 18 2.89 -1.30 -8.13
CA GLY A 18 1.54 -1.67 -8.51
C GLY A 18 0.89 -0.81 -9.60
N PHE A 19 1.66 -0.06 -10.38
CA PHE A 19 1.11 0.59 -11.57
C PHE A 19 0.86 -0.42 -12.69
N SER A 20 -0.27 -0.27 -13.37
CA SER A 20 -0.59 -1.02 -14.58
C SER A 20 0.25 -0.56 -15.78
N GLU A 21 0.36 -1.41 -16.80
CA GLU A 21 1.07 -1.05 -18.04
C GLU A 21 0.51 0.23 -18.69
N GLN A 22 -0.80 0.44 -18.63
CA GLN A 22 -1.44 1.66 -19.15
C GLN A 22 -1.04 2.90 -18.37
N GLU A 23 -0.99 2.82 -17.04
CA GLU A 23 -0.56 3.92 -16.18
C GLU A 23 0.93 4.24 -16.37
N ILE A 24 1.76 3.24 -16.60
CA ILE A 24 3.19 3.39 -16.89
C ILE A 24 3.39 4.12 -18.22
N LEU A 25 2.67 3.71 -19.27
CA LEU A 25 2.74 4.39 -20.57
C LEU A 25 2.32 5.86 -20.46
N LEU A 26 1.28 6.14 -19.67
CA LEU A 26 0.81 7.50 -19.41
C LEU A 26 1.84 8.31 -18.59
N PHE A 27 2.50 7.68 -17.61
CA PHE A 27 3.53 8.32 -16.78
C PHE A 27 4.71 8.84 -17.61
N PHE A 28 5.16 8.09 -18.61
CA PHE A 28 6.27 8.54 -19.48
C PHE A 28 5.90 9.68 -20.42
N GLN A 29 4.61 9.96 -20.64
CA GLN A 29 4.14 11.10 -21.44
C GLN A 29 4.04 12.40 -20.64
N TYR A 30 4.07 12.30 -19.31
CA TYR A 30 3.91 13.44 -18.40
C TYR A 30 5.18 14.28 -18.28
N ARG A 31 4.99 15.58 -18.04
CA ARG A 31 6.08 16.46 -17.61
C ARG A 31 6.53 16.08 -16.20
N PRO A 32 7.76 16.41 -15.78
CA PRO A 32 8.28 16.05 -14.45
C PRO A 32 7.36 16.43 -13.28
N GLU A 33 6.71 17.59 -13.34
CA GLU A 33 5.75 18.02 -12.30
C GLU A 33 4.50 17.12 -12.23
N GLU A 34 4.00 16.70 -13.39
CA GLU A 34 2.85 15.81 -13.50
C GLU A 34 3.21 14.39 -13.05
N GLN A 35 4.41 13.91 -13.37
CA GLN A 35 4.97 12.66 -12.85
C GLN A 35 5.04 12.66 -11.33
N LEU A 36 5.57 13.74 -10.74
CA LEU A 36 5.65 13.87 -9.28
C LEU A 36 4.26 13.88 -8.65
N ASN A 37 3.31 14.62 -9.23
CA ASN A 37 1.93 14.64 -8.77
C ASN A 37 1.27 13.26 -8.90
N PHE A 38 1.54 12.52 -9.97
CA PHE A 38 1.05 11.16 -10.19
C PHE A 38 1.54 10.21 -9.09
N LEU A 39 2.83 10.24 -8.78
CA LEU A 39 3.43 9.43 -7.70
C LEU A 39 2.91 9.83 -6.32
N ASN A 40 2.74 11.12 -6.04
CA ASN A 40 2.20 11.58 -4.75
C ASN A 40 0.75 11.12 -4.53
N ARG A 41 -0.08 11.12 -5.59
CA ARG A 41 -1.43 10.56 -5.52
C ARG A 41 -1.41 9.07 -5.20
N HIS A 42 -0.51 8.31 -5.83
CA HIS A 42 -0.36 6.88 -5.54
C HIS A 42 0.11 6.63 -4.10
N ARG A 43 1.10 7.39 -3.63
CA ARG A 43 1.55 7.35 -2.24
C ARG A 43 0.40 7.58 -1.25
N LYS A 44 -0.48 8.55 -1.54
CA LYS A 44 -1.65 8.82 -0.70
C LYS A 44 -2.62 7.63 -0.67
N LYS A 45 -2.91 7.02 -1.83
CA LYS A 45 -3.76 5.81 -1.91
C LYS A 45 -3.20 4.65 -1.09
N LEU A 46 -1.89 4.42 -1.17
CA LEU A 46 -1.22 3.37 -0.38
C LEU A 46 -1.34 3.63 1.13
N LEU A 47 -1.17 4.88 1.56
CA LEU A 47 -1.35 5.25 2.97
C LEU A 47 -2.79 5.05 3.44
N GLU A 48 -3.77 5.43 2.62
CA GLU A 48 -5.19 5.21 2.92
C GLU A 48 -5.52 3.73 3.04
N GLN A 49 -4.96 2.88 2.17
CA GLN A 49 -5.12 1.44 2.26
C GLN A 49 -4.48 0.89 3.54
N ILE A 50 -3.27 1.29 3.89
CA ILE A 50 -2.61 0.85 5.13
C ILE A 50 -3.44 1.23 6.35
N HIS A 51 -3.94 2.46 6.43
CA HIS A 51 -4.78 2.88 7.55
C HIS A 51 -6.08 2.07 7.64
N LYS A 52 -6.69 1.76 6.49
CA LYS A 52 -7.88 0.90 6.44
C LYS A 52 -7.56 -0.51 6.94
N ASP A 53 -6.49 -1.12 6.43
CA ASP A 53 -6.09 -2.48 6.79
C ASP A 53 -5.72 -2.55 8.28
N GLN A 54 -5.05 -1.53 8.82
CA GLN A 54 -4.76 -1.39 10.26
C GLN A 54 -6.04 -1.38 11.09
N HIS A 55 -7.04 -0.55 10.75
CA HIS A 55 -8.32 -0.56 11.47
C HIS A 55 -9.03 -1.90 11.39
N GLN A 56 -9.00 -2.57 10.23
CA GLN A 56 -9.59 -3.91 10.11
C GLN A 56 -8.91 -4.93 11.02
N LEU A 57 -7.57 -4.87 11.15
CA LEU A 57 -6.82 -5.71 12.07
C LEU A 57 -7.16 -5.40 13.54
N GLU A 58 -7.28 -4.14 13.93
CA GLU A 58 -7.66 -3.75 15.30
C GLU A 58 -9.00 -4.37 15.71
N TYR A 59 -10.01 -4.32 14.83
CA TYR A 59 -11.30 -4.96 15.09
C TYR A 59 -11.19 -6.49 15.16
N LEU A 60 -10.41 -7.09 14.28
CA LEU A 60 -10.19 -8.54 14.27
C LEU A 60 -9.51 -8.99 15.56
N ASP A 61 -8.46 -8.29 16.00
CA ASP A 61 -7.72 -8.59 17.23
C ASP A 61 -8.60 -8.44 18.46
N TYR A 62 -9.44 -7.41 18.51
CA TYR A 62 -10.44 -7.23 19.56
C TYR A 62 -11.39 -8.44 19.62
N LEU A 63 -11.96 -8.86 18.48
CA LEU A 63 -12.84 -10.03 18.43
C LEU A 63 -12.14 -11.32 18.88
N LEU A 64 -10.91 -11.53 18.43
CA LEU A 64 -10.08 -12.68 18.82
C LEU A 64 -9.82 -12.69 20.33
N TYR A 65 -9.46 -11.54 20.91
CA TYR A 65 -9.27 -11.39 22.35
C TYR A 65 -10.55 -11.76 23.12
N HIS A 66 -11.69 -11.23 22.72
CA HIS A 66 -12.97 -11.51 23.38
C HIS A 66 -13.35 -13.00 23.32
N ILE A 67 -13.15 -13.64 22.17
CA ILE A 67 -13.43 -15.08 22.02
C ILE A 67 -12.47 -15.91 22.88
N LYS A 68 -11.18 -15.55 22.92
CA LYS A 68 -10.18 -16.22 23.78
C LYS A 68 -10.56 -16.10 25.25
N GLN A 69 -10.95 -14.91 25.72
CA GLN A 69 -11.38 -14.71 27.11
C GLN A 69 -12.61 -15.54 27.48
N LYS A 70 -13.63 -15.61 26.59
CA LYS A 70 -14.81 -16.45 26.83
C LYS A 70 -14.46 -17.92 26.97
N ARG A 71 -13.54 -18.43 26.15
CA ARG A 71 -13.06 -19.82 26.26
C ARG A 71 -12.33 -20.07 27.58
N SER A 72 -11.52 -19.13 28.05
CA SER A 72 -10.80 -19.27 29.32
C SER A 72 -11.73 -19.26 30.54
N CYS A 73 -12.84 -18.53 30.49
CA CYS A 73 -13.80 -18.45 31.61
C CYS A 73 -14.76 -19.65 31.67
N SER A 74 -14.94 -20.41 30.58
CA SER A 74 -15.76 -21.64 30.55
C SER A 74 -15.06 -22.90 31.08
N HIS A 75 -13.84 -22.80 31.64
CA HIS A 75 -13.09 -23.92 32.22
C HIS A 75 -12.94 -23.85 33.75
N GLU A 76 -13.60 -22.90 34.41
CA GLU A 76 -13.58 -22.74 35.88
C GLU A 76 -14.94 -23.03 36.55
N PHE A 77 -15.79 -23.85 35.94
CA PHE A 77 -17.02 -24.36 36.57
C PHE A 77 -17.21 -25.85 36.31
#